data_AF-A0A0D2TJX6-F1
#
_entry.id   AF-A0A0D2TJX6-F1
#
_cell.length_a   1.000
_cell.length_b   1.000
_cell.length_c   1.000
_cell.angle_alpha   90.00
_cell.angle_beta   90.00
_cell.angle_gamma   90.00
#
_symmetry.space_group_name_H-M   'P 1'
#
loop_
_entity.id
_entity.type
_entity.pdbx_description
1 polymer ?
#
loop_
_entity_poly.entity_id
_entity_poly.type
_entity_poly.pdbx_seq_one_letter_code
_entity_poly.pdbx_strand_id
1 'polypeptide(L)'
;MLSAFLHAPTLSFLCSSSSSPQPQPKPRPCLSSMASSSLVRIAVVGDVHDDWDLEEDANALQFLKPDLVLFTGDFGNENLELVQDVAALNFPKAVILGNHDSWSTQQFSSKKKDRVQLQLECLGQEHVGYKRLDFPLLKLSIVGGRPFSCGGQQIFRKRLLSARYGIQDMEGSAKRIYEAALGTPEDHLVILLAHNGPTGLGSELNDICGKDWVFGGGDHGDPGNLSELGSFQYSVLPALQNNLIISLCFVLEKIGGII
;
A
#
# COMPACT_ATOMS: atom_id res chain seq x y z
N MET A 1 92.20 -37.79 -10.87
CA MET A 1 91.62 -39.08 -10.42
C MET A 1 91.11 -38.90 -8.99
N LEU A 2 90.24 -39.82 -8.52
CA LEU A 2 90.11 -40.30 -7.13
C LEU A 2 90.49 -39.31 -6.00
N SER A 3 89.52 -38.68 -5.33
CA SER A 3 88.96 -39.14 -4.02
C SER A 3 89.83 -38.74 -2.80
N ALA A 4 89.40 -38.74 -1.53
CA ALA A 4 88.13 -39.20 -0.93
C ALA A 4 87.85 -38.49 0.42
N PHE A 5 86.66 -38.75 1.00
CA PHE A 5 86.24 -38.77 2.43
C PHE A 5 87.06 -37.97 3.50
N LEU A 6 86.44 -37.24 4.44
CA LEU A 6 85.76 -37.81 5.63
C LEU A 6 85.05 -36.75 6.52
N HIS A 7 84.00 -37.21 7.21
CA HIS A 7 83.48 -36.76 8.52
C HIS A 7 82.65 -35.47 8.70
N ALA A 8 81.69 -35.58 9.63
CA ALA A 8 80.73 -34.60 10.15
C ALA A 8 81.06 -34.33 11.65
N PRO A 9 80.24 -33.68 12.53
CA PRO A 9 78.77 -33.60 12.57
C PRO A 9 78.16 -32.23 13.01
N THR A 10 76.81 -32.20 13.17
CA THR A 10 75.96 -31.43 14.13
C THR A 10 76.50 -30.11 14.73
N LEU A 11 75.77 -28.98 14.85
CA LEU A 11 74.32 -28.63 14.81
C LEU A 11 74.24 -27.06 14.77
N SER A 12 73.13 -26.29 14.83
CA SER A 12 71.67 -26.48 14.97
C SER A 12 70.93 -25.17 14.58
N PHE A 13 69.80 -25.24 13.84
CA PHE A 13 68.68 -24.25 13.81
C PHE A 13 68.99 -22.80 13.34
N LEU A 14 68.06 -22.01 12.77
CA LEU A 14 66.89 -22.28 11.91
C LEU A 14 66.53 -20.98 11.15
N CYS A 15 65.74 -21.09 10.07
CA CYS A 15 64.99 -20.01 9.38
C CYS A 15 65.71 -18.71 8.97
N SER A 16 66.08 -18.63 7.69
CA SER A 16 66.46 -17.39 6.98
C SER A 16 65.33 -16.35 6.96
N SER A 17 65.68 -15.06 7.08
CA SER A 17 64.76 -13.92 6.93
C SER A 17 64.73 -13.39 5.49
N SER A 18 63.73 -13.79 4.69
CA SER A 18 63.46 -13.24 3.36
C SER A 18 62.37 -12.16 3.40
N SER A 19 62.78 -10.89 3.32
CA SER A 19 61.88 -9.73 3.29
C SER A 19 60.99 -9.72 2.05
N SER A 20 59.67 -9.66 2.24
CA SER A 20 58.67 -9.49 1.16
C SER A 20 57.88 -8.18 1.35
N PRO A 21 57.54 -7.45 0.27
CA PRO A 21 56.91 -6.13 0.37
C PRO A 21 55.43 -6.22 0.78
N GLN A 22 54.96 -5.23 1.55
CA GLN A 22 53.54 -5.14 1.94
C GLN A 22 52.66 -4.68 0.76
N PRO A 23 51.45 -5.26 0.60
CA PRO A 23 50.49 -4.81 -0.40
C PRO A 23 49.84 -3.48 0.00
N GLN A 24 49.77 -2.54 -0.94
CA GLN A 24 49.01 -1.29 -0.79
C GLN A 24 47.50 -1.59 -0.65
N PRO A 25 46.75 -0.87 0.21
CA PRO A 25 45.31 -1.05 0.33
C PRO A 25 44.60 -0.58 -0.94
N LYS A 26 43.79 -1.45 -1.54
CA LYS A 26 42.91 -1.06 -2.66
C LYS A 26 41.92 0.01 -2.19
N PRO A 27 41.57 1.01 -3.03
CA PRO A 27 40.47 1.92 -2.73
C PRO A 27 39.20 1.11 -2.47
N ARG A 28 38.55 1.32 -1.32
CA ARG A 28 37.20 0.82 -1.11
C ARG A 28 36.27 1.61 -2.04
N PRO A 29 35.31 0.98 -2.72
CA PRO A 29 34.20 1.73 -3.30
C PRO A 29 33.56 2.55 -2.18
N CYS A 30 33.47 3.86 -2.37
CA CYS A 30 32.65 4.69 -1.51
C CYS A 30 31.20 4.27 -1.76
N LEU A 31 30.63 3.50 -0.82
CA LEU A 31 29.23 3.09 -0.89
C LEU A 31 28.35 4.29 -0.49
N SER A 32 28.39 5.35 -1.31
CA SER A 32 27.53 6.52 -1.21
C SER A 32 26.13 6.16 -1.67
N SER A 33 25.52 5.17 -1.00
CA SER A 33 24.09 4.95 -0.98
C SER A 33 23.43 6.07 -0.16
N MET A 34 23.64 7.31 -0.58
CA MET A 34 22.69 8.37 -0.30
C MET A 34 21.45 8.01 -1.11
N ALA A 35 20.57 7.23 -0.48
CA ALA A 35 19.20 7.08 -0.94
C ALA A 35 18.59 8.49 -0.93
N SER A 36 18.59 9.13 -2.09
CA SER A 36 17.84 10.35 -2.30
C SER A 36 16.39 10.02 -1.99
N SER A 37 15.88 10.54 -0.87
CA SER A 37 14.47 10.44 -0.54
C SER A 37 13.71 11.25 -1.59
N SER A 38 13.31 10.58 -2.66
CA SER A 38 12.44 11.13 -3.69
C SER A 38 11.10 11.39 -3.02
N LEU A 39 10.80 12.67 -2.79
CA LEU A 39 9.51 13.11 -2.28
C LEU A 39 8.41 12.67 -3.24
N VAL A 40 7.69 11.61 -2.90
CA VAL A 40 6.53 11.15 -3.67
C VAL A 40 5.33 12.03 -3.30
N ARG A 41 4.74 12.70 -4.28
CA ARG A 41 3.50 13.47 -4.11
C ARG A 41 2.31 12.60 -4.45
N ILE A 42 1.48 12.33 -3.45
CA ILE A 42 0.22 11.61 -3.61
C ILE A 42 -0.93 12.63 -3.57
N ALA A 43 -1.82 12.56 -4.57
CA ALA A 43 -3.13 13.20 -4.50
C ALA A 43 -4.15 12.15 -4.04
N VAL A 44 -5.13 12.56 -3.22
CA VAL A 44 -6.23 11.68 -2.76
C VAL A 44 -7.55 12.35 -3.10
N VAL A 45 -8.47 11.58 -3.67
CA VAL A 45 -9.81 12.01 -4.11
C VAL A 45 -10.83 11.03 -3.54
N GLY A 46 -11.99 11.50 -3.11
CA GLY A 46 -12.96 10.68 -2.39
C GLY A 46 -14.29 11.38 -2.19
N ASP A 47 -15.33 10.59 -1.89
CA ASP A 47 -16.65 11.07 -1.47
C ASP A 47 -17.27 12.02 -2.51
N VAL A 48 -17.01 11.69 -3.78
CA VAL A 48 -17.17 12.55 -4.96
C VAL A 48 -18.64 12.82 -5.29
N HIS A 49 -19.53 11.85 -5.04
CA HIS A 49 -20.98 12.02 -5.04
C HIS A 49 -21.57 12.82 -6.23
N ASP A 50 -21.19 12.42 -7.45
CA ASP A 50 -21.56 13.01 -8.74
C ASP A 50 -21.03 14.44 -9.00
N ASP A 51 -20.17 14.98 -8.12
CA ASP A 51 -19.49 16.29 -8.25
C ASP A 51 -18.06 16.08 -8.82
N TRP A 52 -17.97 15.87 -10.13
CA TRP A 52 -16.72 15.64 -10.87
C TRP A 52 -16.84 16.14 -12.31
N ASP A 53 -15.83 16.89 -12.79
CA ASP A 53 -15.70 17.27 -14.20
C ASP A 53 -14.35 16.80 -14.75
N LEU A 54 -14.38 15.98 -15.80
CA LEU A 54 -13.17 15.37 -16.37
C LEU A 54 -12.16 16.42 -16.90
N GLU A 55 -12.58 17.61 -17.34
CA GLU A 55 -11.65 18.64 -17.78
C GLU A 55 -11.14 19.48 -16.58
N GLU A 56 -12.01 19.95 -15.69
CA GLU A 56 -11.60 20.80 -14.56
C GLU A 56 -10.75 20.01 -13.54
N ASP A 57 -11.15 18.79 -13.15
CA ASP A 57 -10.41 17.98 -12.18
C ASP A 57 -9.11 17.40 -12.74
N ALA A 58 -9.07 17.05 -14.02
CA ALA A 58 -7.80 16.65 -14.66
C ALA A 58 -6.82 17.82 -14.73
N ASN A 59 -7.31 19.05 -14.98
CA ASN A 59 -6.49 20.26 -14.91
C ASN A 59 -6.01 20.55 -13.47
N ALA A 60 -6.85 20.35 -12.45
CA ALA A 60 -6.46 20.47 -11.05
C ALA A 60 -5.37 19.46 -10.66
N LEU A 61 -5.53 18.18 -11.01
CA LEU A 61 -4.51 17.14 -10.83
C LEU A 61 -3.22 17.49 -11.59
N GLN A 62 -3.32 17.98 -12.83
CA GLN A 62 -2.16 18.36 -13.64
C GLN A 62 -1.41 19.58 -13.04
N PHE A 63 -2.11 20.50 -12.38
CA PHE A 63 -1.49 21.60 -11.62
C PHE A 63 -0.81 21.11 -10.34
N LEU A 64 -1.47 20.21 -9.59
CA LEU A 64 -0.92 19.60 -8.37
C LEU A 64 0.33 18.74 -8.64
N LYS A 65 0.45 18.15 -9.84
CA LYS A 65 1.56 17.28 -10.27
C LYS A 65 1.86 16.12 -9.30
N PRO A 66 0.87 15.27 -8.98
CA PRO A 66 1.10 14.07 -8.21
C PRO A 66 1.88 13.02 -9.04
N ASP A 67 2.69 12.24 -8.34
CA ASP A 67 3.30 11.01 -8.88
C ASP A 67 2.30 9.84 -8.88
N LEU A 68 1.26 9.92 -8.02
CA LEU A 68 0.22 8.91 -7.83
C LEU A 68 -1.09 9.54 -7.34
N VAL A 69 -2.22 9.13 -7.90
CA VAL A 69 -3.57 9.54 -7.47
C VAL A 69 -4.31 8.36 -6.82
N LEU A 70 -4.86 8.53 -5.63
CA LEU A 70 -5.57 7.49 -4.89
C LEU A 70 -7.04 7.88 -4.72
N PHE A 71 -7.95 7.08 -5.27
CA PHE A 71 -9.39 7.31 -5.18
C PHE A 71 -10.01 6.42 -4.09
N THR A 72 -10.60 7.02 -3.05
CA THR A 72 -11.25 6.28 -1.95
C THR A 72 -12.68 5.82 -2.30
N GLY A 73 -13.26 6.32 -3.40
CA GLY A 73 -14.54 5.89 -3.94
C GLY A 73 -15.71 6.82 -3.63
N ASP A 74 -16.91 6.26 -3.73
CA ASP A 74 -18.20 6.94 -3.63
C ASP A 74 -18.43 8.00 -4.70
N PHE A 75 -18.21 7.54 -5.94
CA PHE A 75 -18.34 8.32 -7.16
C PHE A 75 -19.75 8.84 -7.40
N GLY A 76 -20.80 8.07 -7.09
CA GLY A 76 -22.18 8.55 -7.27
C GLY A 76 -23.22 7.48 -7.49
N ASN A 77 -23.64 6.76 -6.45
CA ASN A 77 -24.75 5.80 -6.52
C ASN A 77 -24.64 4.78 -7.68
N GLU A 78 -23.42 4.25 -7.91
CA GLU A 78 -23.00 3.42 -9.05
C GLU A 78 -22.80 4.19 -10.38
N ASN A 79 -22.43 5.47 -10.39
CA ASN A 79 -22.19 6.25 -11.61
C ASN A 79 -21.07 5.62 -12.47
N LEU A 80 -21.45 5.11 -13.65
CA LEU A 80 -20.54 4.41 -14.55
C LEU A 80 -19.82 5.37 -15.50
N GLU A 81 -20.40 6.54 -15.77
CA GLU A 81 -19.83 7.56 -16.67
C GLU A 81 -18.66 8.25 -15.95
N LEU A 82 -18.87 8.68 -14.71
CA LEU A 82 -17.81 9.20 -13.84
C LEU A 82 -16.69 8.16 -13.58
N VAL A 83 -17.03 6.88 -13.39
CA VAL A 83 -16.02 5.80 -13.26
C VAL A 83 -15.29 5.53 -14.60
N GLN A 84 -15.88 5.84 -15.75
CA GLN A 84 -15.20 5.83 -17.05
C GLN A 84 -14.24 7.01 -17.19
N ASP A 85 -14.64 8.21 -16.72
CA ASP A 85 -13.80 9.40 -16.70
C ASP A 85 -12.57 9.22 -15.80
N VAL A 86 -12.77 8.70 -14.57
CA VAL A 86 -11.69 8.37 -13.63
C VAL A 86 -10.73 7.32 -14.21
N ALA A 87 -11.23 6.32 -14.93
CA ALA A 87 -10.41 5.34 -15.64
C ALA A 87 -9.68 5.92 -16.87
N ALA A 88 -10.21 6.96 -17.50
CA ALA A 88 -9.60 7.64 -18.66
C ALA A 88 -8.45 8.59 -18.28
N LEU A 89 -8.36 9.02 -17.02
CA LEU A 89 -7.30 9.90 -16.51
C LEU A 89 -5.88 9.34 -16.79
N ASN A 90 -5.03 10.09 -17.50
CA ASN A 90 -3.65 9.68 -17.78
C ASN A 90 -2.67 9.97 -16.61
N PHE A 91 -2.97 9.44 -15.44
CA PHE A 91 -2.13 9.48 -14.23
C PHE A 91 -1.95 8.06 -13.66
N PRO A 92 -0.79 7.72 -13.07
CA PRO A 92 -0.67 6.55 -12.20
C PRO A 92 -1.74 6.65 -11.10
N LYS A 93 -2.60 5.65 -10.97
CA LYS A 93 -3.69 5.66 -9.98
C LYS A 93 -3.94 4.30 -9.34
N ALA A 94 -4.55 4.34 -8.16
CA ALA A 94 -5.27 3.20 -7.60
C ALA A 94 -6.64 3.66 -7.08
N VAL A 95 -7.63 2.78 -7.17
CA VAL A 95 -9.03 3.08 -6.87
C VAL A 95 -9.59 2.02 -5.94
N ILE A 96 -10.42 2.42 -4.98
CA ILE A 96 -11.36 1.51 -4.33
C ILE A 96 -12.77 2.09 -4.45
N LEU A 97 -13.75 1.22 -4.60
CA LEU A 97 -15.17 1.57 -4.66
C LEU A 97 -15.78 1.60 -3.26
N GLY A 98 -16.53 2.65 -2.93
CA GLY A 98 -17.17 2.88 -1.65
C GLY A 98 -18.59 2.32 -1.55
N ASN A 99 -19.33 2.67 -0.48
CA ASN A 99 -20.69 2.15 -0.27
C ASN A 99 -21.74 2.61 -1.31
N HIS A 100 -21.72 3.87 -1.75
CA HIS A 100 -22.61 4.37 -2.79
C HIS A 100 -22.28 3.77 -4.16
N ASP A 101 -21.04 3.36 -4.42
CA ASP A 101 -20.65 2.64 -5.65
C ASP A 101 -21.27 1.23 -5.79
N SER A 102 -22.07 0.81 -4.80
CA SER A 102 -22.89 -0.41 -4.82
C SER A 102 -24.36 -0.19 -4.43
N TRP A 103 -24.84 1.06 -4.41
CA TRP A 103 -26.08 1.44 -3.74
C TRP A 103 -27.33 0.72 -4.27
N SER A 104 -27.42 0.49 -5.57
CA SER A 104 -28.63 -0.03 -6.23
C SER A 104 -28.57 -1.52 -6.58
N THR A 105 -27.38 -2.12 -6.66
CA THR A 105 -27.19 -3.49 -7.15
C THR A 105 -27.59 -4.53 -6.09
N GLN A 106 -28.64 -5.30 -6.42
CA GLN A 106 -29.18 -6.39 -5.58
C GLN A 106 -29.10 -7.78 -6.23
N GLN A 107 -28.80 -7.85 -7.53
CA GLN A 107 -28.75 -9.09 -8.31
C GLN A 107 -27.34 -9.28 -8.89
N PHE A 108 -26.81 -10.49 -8.80
CA PHE A 108 -25.44 -10.82 -9.21
C PHE A 108 -25.51 -11.99 -10.20
N SER A 109 -25.67 -11.68 -11.49
CA SER A 109 -25.90 -12.69 -12.54
C SER A 109 -24.74 -12.78 -13.52
N SER A 110 -24.38 -13.99 -13.94
CA SER A 110 -23.45 -14.19 -15.06
C SER A 110 -24.07 -13.91 -16.44
N LYS A 111 -25.40 -13.74 -16.53
CA LYS A 111 -26.12 -13.52 -17.80
C LYS A 111 -26.28 -12.06 -18.21
N LYS A 112 -26.24 -11.13 -17.25
CA LYS A 112 -26.32 -9.69 -17.47
C LYS A 112 -25.44 -8.99 -16.43
N LYS A 113 -24.55 -8.11 -16.91
CA LYS A 113 -23.73 -7.27 -16.05
C LYS A 113 -24.58 -6.18 -15.39
N ASP A 114 -24.50 -6.13 -14.07
CA ASP A 114 -24.95 -5.02 -13.22
C ASP A 114 -23.91 -3.88 -13.20
N ARG A 115 -24.27 -2.71 -12.64
CA ARG A 115 -23.40 -1.53 -12.65
C ARG A 115 -22.13 -1.74 -11.83
N VAL A 116 -22.18 -2.49 -10.73
CA VAL A 116 -20.98 -2.90 -9.98
C VAL A 116 -20.04 -3.73 -10.86
N GLN A 117 -20.55 -4.72 -11.60
CA GLN A 117 -19.73 -5.49 -12.54
C GLN A 117 -19.12 -4.61 -13.64
N LEU A 118 -19.83 -3.60 -14.14
CA LEU A 118 -19.33 -2.69 -15.17
C LEU A 118 -18.25 -1.73 -14.64
N GLN A 119 -18.42 -1.16 -13.44
CA GLN A 119 -17.40 -0.33 -12.77
C GLN A 119 -16.12 -1.14 -12.53
N LEU A 120 -16.23 -2.37 -12.03
CA LEU A 120 -15.09 -3.27 -11.80
C LEU A 120 -14.34 -3.65 -13.08
N GLU A 121 -15.05 -3.80 -14.20
CA GLU A 121 -14.44 -4.06 -15.51
C GLU A 121 -13.79 -2.82 -16.12
N CYS A 122 -14.35 -1.63 -15.88
CA CYS A 122 -13.81 -0.36 -16.32
C CYS A 122 -12.47 -0.03 -15.63
N LEU A 123 -12.42 -0.17 -14.30
CA LEU A 123 -11.21 0.04 -13.49
C LEU A 123 -10.18 -1.11 -13.61
N GLY A 124 -10.62 -2.32 -13.95
CA GLY A 124 -9.75 -3.46 -14.25
C GLY A 124 -8.74 -3.84 -13.16
N GLN A 125 -7.50 -3.40 -13.30
CA GLN A 125 -6.40 -3.61 -12.33
C GLN A 125 -6.19 -2.43 -11.38
N GLU A 126 -6.71 -1.25 -11.70
CA GLU A 126 -6.61 -0.05 -10.86
C GLU A 126 -7.55 -0.16 -9.64
N HIS A 127 -8.65 -0.92 -9.75
CA HIS A 127 -9.46 -1.28 -8.59
C HIS A 127 -8.73 -2.29 -7.69
N VAL A 128 -8.22 -1.79 -6.55
CA VAL A 128 -7.40 -2.53 -5.60
C VAL A 128 -8.19 -3.25 -4.50
N GLY A 129 -9.52 -3.08 -4.39
CA GLY A 129 -10.30 -3.68 -3.30
C GLY A 129 -10.12 -5.21 -3.19
N TYR A 130 -9.67 -5.69 -2.03
CA TYR A 130 -9.21 -7.08 -1.79
C TYR A 130 -8.03 -7.57 -2.67
N LYS A 131 -7.23 -6.66 -3.22
CA LYS A 131 -6.03 -6.90 -4.01
C LYS A 131 -4.91 -5.93 -3.56
N ARG A 132 -3.86 -5.82 -4.36
CA ARG A 132 -2.94 -4.68 -4.35
C ARG A 132 -2.52 -4.26 -5.76
N LEU A 133 -1.90 -3.09 -5.87
CA LEU A 133 -1.21 -2.59 -7.05
C LEU A 133 0.18 -2.06 -6.65
N ASP A 134 1.23 -2.55 -7.31
CA ASP A 134 2.62 -2.22 -6.99
C ASP A 134 3.16 -1.13 -7.94
N PHE A 135 3.85 -0.13 -7.40
CA PHE A 135 4.49 0.98 -8.12
C PHE A 135 6.01 1.01 -7.87
N PRO A 136 6.81 0.16 -8.54
CA PRO A 136 8.23 -0.02 -8.21
C PRO A 136 9.11 1.22 -8.37
N LEU A 137 8.76 2.13 -9.28
CA LEU A 137 9.47 3.41 -9.45
C LEU A 137 9.30 4.37 -8.26
N LEU A 138 8.19 4.24 -7.52
CA LEU A 138 7.90 5.03 -6.33
C LEU A 138 8.24 4.27 -5.03
N LYS A 139 8.60 2.97 -5.13
CA LYS A 139 8.67 2.02 -4.00
C LYS A 139 7.39 2.02 -3.15
N LEU A 140 6.23 2.08 -3.80
CA LEU A 140 4.92 2.02 -3.14
C LEU A 140 4.17 0.75 -3.51
N SER A 141 3.41 0.19 -2.57
CA SER A 141 2.41 -0.84 -2.81
C SER A 141 1.07 -0.41 -2.22
N ILE A 142 0.07 -0.22 -3.07
CA ILE A 142 -1.28 0.15 -2.65
C ILE A 142 -2.09 -1.12 -2.43
N VAL A 143 -2.42 -1.44 -1.19
CA VAL A 143 -3.30 -2.55 -0.81
C VAL A 143 -4.72 -2.00 -0.66
N GLY A 144 -5.71 -2.64 -1.27
CA GLY A 144 -7.10 -2.23 -1.07
C GLY A 144 -7.74 -2.90 0.13
N GLY A 145 -8.41 -2.12 0.97
CA GLY A 145 -9.27 -2.61 2.05
C GLY A 145 -10.54 -3.31 1.54
N ARG A 146 -11.60 -3.32 2.35
CA ARG A 146 -12.91 -3.84 1.92
C ARG A 146 -13.57 -2.85 0.95
N PRO A 147 -13.78 -3.21 -0.34
CA PRO A 147 -14.61 -2.40 -1.23
C PRO A 147 -16.07 -2.49 -0.80
N PHE A 148 -16.84 -1.46 -1.13
CA PHE A 148 -18.25 -1.32 -0.74
C PHE A 148 -18.49 -1.33 0.78
N SER A 149 -17.47 -1.04 1.60
CA SER A 149 -17.67 -0.90 3.05
C SER A 149 -18.45 0.37 3.35
N CYS A 150 -19.38 0.34 4.29
CA CYS A 150 -19.87 1.53 5.00
C CYS A 150 -19.34 1.60 6.43
N GLY A 151 -18.20 0.93 6.66
CA GLY A 151 -17.58 0.82 7.97
C GLY A 151 -18.35 -0.08 8.94
N GLY A 152 -17.96 0.02 10.21
CA GLY A 152 -18.63 -0.61 11.34
C GLY A 152 -18.47 -2.13 11.45
N GLN A 153 -19.00 -2.66 12.56
CA GLN A 153 -18.81 -4.04 13.03
C GLN A 153 -19.52 -5.14 12.20
N GLN A 154 -20.05 -4.82 11.01
CA GLN A 154 -20.80 -5.77 10.19
C GLN A 154 -20.48 -5.59 8.69
N ILE A 155 -20.48 -6.71 7.95
CA ILE A 155 -20.33 -6.65 6.49
C ILE A 155 -21.59 -6.06 5.83
N PHE A 156 -21.48 -4.81 5.39
CA PHE A 156 -22.36 -4.22 4.40
C PHE A 156 -22.32 -5.03 3.09
N ARG A 157 -23.46 -5.13 2.40
CA ARG A 157 -23.61 -5.84 1.11
C ARG A 157 -23.04 -7.27 1.09
N LYS A 158 -23.11 -8.04 2.19
CA LYS A 158 -22.58 -9.43 2.30
C LYS A 158 -22.87 -10.32 1.08
N ARG A 159 -24.06 -10.25 0.47
CA ARG A 159 -24.38 -11.02 -0.75
C ARG A 159 -23.54 -10.62 -1.98
N LEU A 160 -23.26 -9.33 -2.17
CA LEU A 160 -22.38 -8.82 -3.24
C LEU A 160 -20.93 -9.25 -3.00
N LEU A 161 -20.42 -9.11 -1.77
CA LEU A 161 -19.04 -9.52 -1.45
C LEU A 161 -18.84 -11.04 -1.57
N SER A 162 -19.84 -11.82 -1.18
CA SER A 162 -19.88 -13.27 -1.44
C SER A 162 -19.92 -13.57 -2.95
N ALA A 163 -20.63 -12.80 -3.76
CA ALA A 163 -20.79 -13.05 -5.20
C ALA A 163 -19.61 -12.56 -6.06
N ARG A 164 -18.89 -11.52 -5.63
CA ARG A 164 -17.74 -10.94 -6.36
C ARG A 164 -16.39 -11.45 -5.87
N TYR A 165 -16.25 -11.66 -4.56
CA TYR A 165 -14.97 -11.99 -3.92
C TYR A 165 -15.02 -13.31 -3.10
N GLY A 166 -16.20 -13.92 -2.89
CA GLY A 166 -16.34 -15.10 -2.04
C GLY A 166 -16.22 -14.81 -0.53
N ILE A 167 -16.22 -13.54 -0.12
CA ILE A 167 -16.10 -13.13 1.29
C ILE A 167 -17.44 -13.34 2.01
N GLN A 168 -17.40 -13.96 3.19
CA GLN A 168 -18.58 -14.27 4.00
C GLN A 168 -18.66 -13.46 5.30
N ASP A 169 -17.53 -13.04 5.87
CA ASP A 169 -17.42 -12.54 7.24
C ASP A 169 -16.18 -11.64 7.40
N MET A 170 -16.12 -10.95 8.54
CA MET A 170 -15.05 -9.99 8.88
C MET A 170 -13.68 -10.66 8.90
N GLU A 171 -13.58 -11.90 9.37
CA GLU A 171 -12.33 -12.68 9.40
C GLU A 171 -11.82 -12.94 7.97
N GLY A 172 -12.67 -13.45 7.07
CA GLY A 172 -12.33 -13.62 5.66
C GLY A 172 -11.97 -12.31 4.96
N SER A 173 -12.66 -11.20 5.30
CA SER A 173 -12.34 -9.85 4.83
C SER A 173 -10.92 -9.44 5.24
N ALA A 174 -10.62 -9.43 6.55
CA ALA A 174 -9.33 -9.04 7.08
C ALA A 174 -8.20 -9.95 6.58
N LYS A 175 -8.43 -11.27 6.55
CA LYS A 175 -7.47 -12.24 6.01
C LYS A 175 -7.08 -11.95 4.56
N ARG A 176 -8.03 -11.57 3.69
CA ARG A 176 -7.68 -11.26 2.30
C ARG A 176 -6.89 -9.96 2.14
N ILE A 177 -7.21 -8.93 2.92
CA ILE A 177 -6.43 -7.69 2.94
C ILE A 177 -4.99 -7.99 3.40
N TYR A 178 -4.83 -8.84 4.41
CA TYR A 178 -3.53 -9.33 4.88
C TYR A 178 -2.79 -10.20 3.85
N GLU A 179 -3.46 -11.11 3.15
CA GLU A 179 -2.88 -11.90 2.04
C GLU A 179 -2.37 -11.00 0.90
N ALA A 180 -3.08 -9.92 0.58
CA ALA A 180 -2.64 -8.94 -0.42
C ALA A 180 -1.40 -8.16 0.06
N ALA A 181 -1.38 -7.74 1.33
CA ALA A 181 -0.28 -7.02 1.97
C ALA A 181 0.99 -7.88 2.17
N LEU A 182 0.86 -9.15 2.57
CA LEU A 182 2.01 -10.04 2.77
C LEU A 182 2.87 -10.23 1.52
N GLY A 183 2.28 -10.12 0.33
CA GLY A 183 2.97 -10.34 -0.92
C GLY A 183 3.66 -9.08 -1.51
N THR A 184 3.62 -7.93 -0.84
CA THR A 184 4.30 -6.72 -1.34
C THR A 184 5.83 -6.90 -1.34
N PRO A 185 6.57 -6.22 -2.23
CA PRO A 185 8.04 -6.20 -2.17
C PRO A 185 8.55 -5.70 -0.80
N GLU A 186 9.71 -6.17 -0.37
CA GLU A 186 10.21 -5.88 0.97
C GLU A 186 10.79 -4.47 1.14
N ASP A 187 11.14 -3.82 0.03
CA ASP A 187 11.66 -2.45 -0.05
C ASP A 187 10.60 -1.43 -0.49
N HIS A 188 9.32 -1.83 -0.48
CA HIS A 188 8.17 -0.98 -0.72
C HIS A 188 7.53 -0.49 0.59
N LEU A 189 7.13 0.78 0.61
CA LEU A 189 6.19 1.30 1.61
C LEU A 189 4.77 0.86 1.23
N VAL A 190 4.02 0.30 2.19
CA VAL A 190 2.66 -0.17 1.96
C VAL A 190 1.67 0.93 2.34
N ILE A 191 0.68 1.15 1.48
CA ILE A 191 -0.44 2.08 1.75
C ILE A 191 -1.74 1.29 1.66
N LEU A 192 -2.51 1.25 2.74
CA LEU A 192 -3.86 0.70 2.74
C LEU A 192 -4.85 1.78 2.26
N LEU A 193 -5.35 1.63 1.04
CA LEU A 193 -6.41 2.46 0.46
C LEU A 193 -7.78 1.85 0.80
N ALA A 194 -8.61 2.60 1.50
CA ALA A 194 -9.94 2.17 1.92
C ALA A 194 -10.92 3.36 1.94
N HIS A 195 -12.19 3.10 1.64
CA HIS A 195 -13.26 4.09 1.74
C HIS A 195 -13.61 4.44 3.20
N ASN A 196 -13.16 3.66 4.19
CA ASN A 196 -13.43 3.86 5.61
C ASN A 196 -12.14 3.68 6.41
N GLY A 197 -11.95 4.47 7.47
CA GLY A 197 -10.82 4.31 8.40
C GLY A 197 -10.95 3.06 9.26
N PRO A 198 -9.93 2.64 10.04
CA PRO A 198 -10.02 1.50 10.93
C PRO A 198 -10.83 1.82 12.20
N THR A 199 -11.43 0.80 12.80
CA THR A 199 -12.02 0.90 14.16
C THR A 199 -11.00 1.47 15.16
N GLY A 200 -11.45 2.32 16.07
CA GLY A 200 -10.64 2.93 17.14
C GLY A 200 -10.08 4.32 16.83
N LEU A 201 -10.23 4.84 15.61
CA LEU A 201 -9.79 6.19 15.22
C LEU A 201 -10.92 7.19 14.99
N GLY A 202 -12.11 6.93 15.54
CA GLY A 202 -13.30 7.76 15.33
C GLY A 202 -14.29 7.78 16.48
N SER A 203 -13.80 7.77 17.73
CA SER A 203 -14.64 7.73 18.92
C SER A 203 -15.23 9.10 19.29
N GLU A 204 -14.50 10.17 19.04
CA GLU A 204 -14.85 11.55 19.41
C GLU A 204 -15.31 12.38 18.20
N LEU A 205 -16.08 13.45 18.45
CA LEU A 205 -16.67 14.33 17.41
C LEU A 205 -15.64 15.06 16.51
N ASN A 206 -14.37 15.14 16.91
CA ASN A 206 -13.30 15.80 16.16
C ASN A 206 -12.19 14.83 15.75
N ASP A 207 -12.43 13.52 15.85
CA ASP A 207 -11.50 12.51 15.35
C ASP A 207 -11.45 12.52 13.81
N ILE A 208 -10.37 11.96 13.24
CA ILE A 208 -10.11 11.97 11.80
C ILE A 208 -10.92 10.92 11.01
N CYS A 209 -11.70 10.12 11.71
CA CYS A 209 -12.69 9.16 11.21
C CYS A 209 -13.92 9.21 12.13
N GLY A 210 -15.03 8.57 11.75
CA GLY A 210 -16.20 8.42 12.62
C GLY A 210 -17.52 8.52 11.86
N LYS A 211 -18.62 8.74 12.59
CA LYS A 211 -19.89 9.20 12.04
C LYS A 211 -19.97 10.72 12.17
N ASP A 212 -20.33 11.40 11.10
CA ASP A 212 -20.84 12.77 11.12
C ASP A 212 -22.39 12.80 10.99
N TRP A 213 -22.98 11.82 10.30
CA TRP A 213 -24.42 11.66 10.10
C TRP A 213 -25.24 11.25 11.35
N VAL A 214 -24.61 11.17 12.54
CA VAL A 214 -25.26 10.89 13.82
C VAL A 214 -24.86 11.93 14.85
N PHE A 215 -25.83 12.52 15.54
CA PHE A 215 -25.57 13.49 16.60
C PHE A 215 -24.77 12.86 17.75
N GLY A 216 -23.61 13.44 18.08
CA GLY A 216 -22.64 12.88 19.03
C GLY A 216 -21.57 12.00 18.38
N GLY A 217 -21.69 11.68 17.09
CA GLY A 217 -20.70 10.98 16.28
C GLY A 217 -20.43 9.54 16.70
N GLY A 218 -19.14 9.20 16.85
CA GLY A 218 -18.66 7.94 17.40
C GLY A 218 -18.41 6.83 16.37
N ASP A 219 -17.67 5.80 16.82
CA ASP A 219 -16.87 4.97 15.92
C ASP A 219 -17.65 4.16 14.89
N HIS A 220 -17.22 4.27 13.64
CA HIS A 220 -17.68 3.44 12.52
C HIS A 220 -16.52 2.99 11.63
N GLY A 221 -15.29 3.05 12.11
CA GLY A 221 -14.16 2.50 11.37
C GLY A 221 -14.33 1.00 11.12
N ASP A 222 -13.77 0.55 10.00
CA ASP A 222 -13.75 -0.82 9.51
C ASP A 222 -12.92 -1.74 10.43
N PRO A 223 -13.52 -2.80 11.01
CA PRO A 223 -12.79 -3.77 11.84
C PRO A 223 -11.97 -4.70 10.94
N GLY A 224 -10.74 -4.28 10.66
CA GLY A 224 -9.81 -4.95 9.75
C GLY A 224 -8.38 -4.96 10.27
N ASN A 225 -8.22 -5.23 11.57
CA ASN A 225 -7.01 -4.96 12.37
C ASN A 225 -5.77 -5.74 11.90
N LEU A 226 -5.05 -5.20 10.91
CA LEU A 226 -3.73 -5.68 10.48
C LEU A 226 -2.68 -5.61 11.61
N SER A 227 -2.95 -4.77 12.62
CA SER A 227 -2.22 -4.67 13.89
C SER A 227 -2.33 -5.92 14.77
N GLU A 228 -3.49 -6.59 14.80
CA GLU A 228 -3.67 -7.85 15.56
C GLU A 228 -2.94 -9.03 14.89
N LEU A 229 -2.63 -8.90 13.59
CA LEU A 229 -1.77 -9.83 12.85
C LEU A 229 -0.26 -9.52 13.03
N GLY A 230 0.07 -8.65 14.00
CA GLY A 230 1.41 -8.50 14.60
C GLY A 230 2.52 -7.93 13.71
N SER A 231 2.24 -7.69 12.43
CA SER A 231 3.26 -7.44 11.39
C SER A 231 3.28 -6.00 10.86
N PHE A 232 2.26 -5.21 11.19
CA PHE A 232 2.04 -3.86 10.68
C PHE A 232 1.59 -2.91 11.80
N GLN A 233 2.07 -1.67 11.80
CA GLN A 233 1.53 -0.60 12.63
C GLN A 233 0.78 0.41 11.75
N TYR A 234 -0.37 0.89 12.23
CA TYR A 234 -1.08 2.01 11.63
C TYR A 234 -0.42 3.32 12.04
N SER A 235 -0.14 4.19 11.07
CA SER A 235 0.19 5.59 11.32
C SER A 235 -0.92 6.48 10.78
N VAL A 236 -1.45 7.37 11.63
CA VAL A 236 -2.28 8.50 11.19
C VAL A 236 -1.33 9.59 10.73
N LEU A 237 -1.60 10.16 9.56
CA LEU A 237 -0.79 11.24 9.02
C LEU A 237 -1.43 12.62 9.39
N PRO A 238 -0.88 13.44 10.31
CA PRO A 238 -1.46 14.72 10.75
C PRO A 238 -1.31 15.89 9.75
N ALA A 239 -2.45 16.42 9.32
CA ALA A 239 -2.49 17.65 8.54
C ALA A 239 -1.95 18.88 9.32
N LEU A 240 -0.99 19.58 8.71
CA LEU A 240 -0.60 20.97 9.02
C LEU A 240 0.02 21.30 10.39
N GLN A 241 0.78 20.38 11.01
CA GLN A 241 1.98 20.80 11.77
C GLN A 241 3.06 19.70 11.89
N ASN A 242 4.14 19.86 11.11
CA ASN A 242 5.38 19.07 11.11
C ASN A 242 5.26 17.55 10.90
N ASN A 243 5.43 17.16 9.62
CA ASN A 243 5.57 15.81 9.06
C ASN A 243 4.29 14.96 9.00
N LEU A 244 4.19 14.19 7.90
CA LEU A 244 3.25 13.07 7.67
C LEU A 244 1.79 13.52 7.31
N ILE A 245 1.38 13.43 6.01
CA ILE A 245 0.01 13.45 5.35
C ILE A 245 -1.22 14.12 6.05
N ILE A 246 -2.50 13.66 5.98
CA ILE A 246 -3.23 12.51 5.35
C ILE A 246 -4.34 12.96 4.35
N SER A 247 -4.84 12.04 3.52
CA SER A 247 -6.29 11.73 3.40
C SER A 247 -6.44 10.21 3.13
N LEU A 248 -7.56 9.58 3.49
CA LEU A 248 -7.66 8.19 4.00
C LEU A 248 -6.84 7.11 3.27
N CYS A 249 -5.57 7.01 3.67
CA CYS A 249 -4.57 6.10 3.13
C CYS A 249 -3.58 5.80 4.26
N PHE A 250 -3.65 4.61 4.84
CA PHE A 250 -2.82 4.27 6.00
C PHE A 250 -1.47 3.79 5.54
N VAL A 251 -0.43 4.56 5.82
CA VAL A 251 0.95 4.11 5.66
C VAL A 251 1.22 3.04 6.70
N LEU A 252 1.51 1.83 6.21
CA LEU A 252 1.89 0.66 6.99
C LEU A 252 3.38 0.39 6.75
N GLU A 253 4.21 0.67 7.74
CA GLU A 253 5.59 0.19 7.74
C GLU A 253 5.62 -1.29 8.16
N LYS A 254 6.22 -2.14 7.31
CA LYS A 254 6.51 -3.55 7.61
C LYS A 254 7.69 -3.58 8.60
N ILE A 255 7.44 -3.90 9.87
CA ILE A 255 8.51 -3.91 10.88
C ILE A 255 9.45 -5.10 10.62
N GLY A 256 10.62 -4.82 10.04
CA GLY A 256 11.68 -5.78 9.77
C GLY A 256 12.42 -6.22 11.03
N GLY A 257 11.76 -7.00 11.89
CA GLY A 257 12.35 -7.58 13.10
C GLY A 257 13.10 -8.89 12.83
N ILE A 258 14.43 -8.88 12.94
CA ILE A 258 15.25 -10.10 13.01
C ILE A 258 15.35 -10.55 14.47
N ILE A 259 14.82 -11.74 14.78
CA ILE A 259 15.23 -12.60 15.91
C ILE A 259 15.19 -14.06 15.43
#